data_AF-A0A354TJT3-F1
#
_entry.id   AF-A0A354TJT3-F1
#
_cell.length_a   1.000
_cell.length_b   1.000
_cell.length_c   1.000
_cell.angle_alpha   90.00
_cell.angle_beta   90.00
_cell.angle_gamma   90.00
#
_symmetry.space_group_name_H-M   'P 1'
#
loop_
_entity.id
_entity.type
_entity.pdbx_description
1 polymer ?
#
loop_
_entity_poly.entity_id
_entity_poly.type
_entity_poly.pdbx_seq_one_letter_code
_entity_poly.pdbx_strand_id
1 'polypeptide(L)'
;MLRPPLIRADSDHARLRSGIVINCKLLRAMPFDPTKPANNAPNSSAEMRAQLHGLKDLIDAIQTITAAQVDGVSTVEPSDPAVVTLSVADGTLHFSFALPRGTSGSDGIAGSNGSDGAPGQPGPQGEQGPPGESGQVTLQQLDDAIGGTSANSNNVATLGMTVSDPPTQSEVQDIANKLDELILVLRR
;
A
#
# COMPACT_ATOMS: atom_id res chain seq x y z
N MET A 1 33.32 45.53 -75.45
CA MET A 1 34.37 44.67 -74.85
C MET A 1 34.51 45.13 -73.41
N LEU A 2 34.22 44.43 -72.31
CA LEU A 2 33.95 43.02 -71.96
C LEU A 2 32.77 43.00 -70.96
N ARG A 3 31.91 41.98 -71.02
CA ARG A 3 30.89 41.67 -70.00
C ARG A 3 31.47 40.76 -68.90
N PRO A 4 31.19 41.00 -67.61
CA PRO A 4 31.28 39.98 -66.56
C PRO A 4 29.92 39.28 -66.32
N PRO A 5 29.91 38.05 -65.77
CA PRO A 5 28.80 37.11 -65.91
C PRO A 5 27.71 37.23 -64.83
N LEU A 6 26.48 36.88 -65.25
CA LEU A 6 25.39 36.45 -64.38
C LEU A 6 25.80 35.19 -63.60
N ILE A 7 25.77 35.23 -62.27
CA ILE A 7 25.59 34.03 -61.45
C ILE A 7 24.19 34.10 -60.86
N ARG A 8 23.41 33.06 -61.17
CA ARG A 8 22.03 32.84 -60.75
C ARG A 8 21.90 32.91 -59.24
N ALA A 9 20.82 33.54 -58.81
CA ALA A 9 20.24 33.38 -57.48
C ALA A 9 19.88 31.91 -57.27
N ASP A 10 20.52 31.26 -56.29
CA ASP A 10 19.88 30.18 -55.56
C ASP A 10 19.19 30.81 -54.35
N SER A 11 17.87 30.69 -54.37
CA SER A 11 16.99 30.95 -53.24
C SER A 11 17.24 29.89 -52.19
N ASP A 12 17.84 30.26 -51.05
CA ASP A 12 17.53 29.59 -49.80
C ASP A 12 16.94 30.59 -48.80
N HIS A 13 15.62 30.62 -48.88
CA HIS A 13 14.72 31.36 -48.04
C HIS A 13 14.53 30.57 -46.74
N ALA A 14 15.42 30.72 -45.75
CA ALA A 14 15.14 30.21 -44.41
C ALA A 14 15.80 31.04 -43.29
N ARG A 15 15.02 32.03 -42.84
CA ARG A 15 14.87 32.40 -41.42
C ARG A 15 15.87 33.40 -40.82
N LEU A 16 15.63 34.67 -41.13
CA LEU A 16 15.77 35.75 -40.16
C LEU A 16 14.97 35.41 -38.88
N ARG A 17 15.65 35.29 -37.73
CA ARG A 17 15.23 35.89 -36.45
C ARG A 17 16.23 35.58 -35.34
N SER A 18 16.51 36.64 -34.59
CA SER A 18 17.14 36.67 -33.27
C SER A 18 18.66 36.74 -33.28
N GLY A 19 19.15 37.98 -33.33
CA GLY A 19 20.44 38.31 -32.76
C GLY A 19 20.46 37.88 -31.29
N ILE A 20 21.34 36.95 -30.98
CA ILE A 20 22.00 36.82 -29.69
C ILE A 20 23.32 36.12 -30.00
N VAL A 21 24.37 36.85 -29.64
CA VAL A 21 25.75 36.40 -29.66
C VAL A 21 25.84 35.10 -28.88
N ILE A 22 26.02 33.97 -29.56
CA ILE A 22 26.60 32.77 -28.95
C ILE A 22 27.81 32.37 -29.80
N ASN A 23 28.75 33.31 -29.91
CA ASN A 23 30.14 32.94 -30.09
C ASN A 23 30.70 32.51 -28.71
N CYS A 24 30.07 31.49 -28.11
CA CYS A 24 30.48 30.88 -26.84
C CYS A 24 30.96 29.45 -27.14
N LYS A 25 31.91 29.32 -28.08
CA LYS A 25 32.52 28.04 -28.46
C LYS A 25 33.96 27.92 -27.96
N LEU A 26 34.33 28.55 -26.85
CA LEU A 26 35.66 28.36 -26.25
C LEU A 26 35.79 28.71 -24.75
N LEU A 27 34.88 28.25 -23.89
CA LEU A 27 35.26 27.94 -22.52
C LEU A 27 34.83 26.51 -22.23
N ARG A 28 35.71 25.56 -22.55
CA ARG A 28 35.73 24.31 -21.80
C ARG A 28 36.13 24.73 -20.38
N ALA A 29 35.14 25.00 -19.52
CA ALA A 29 35.38 25.27 -18.11
C ALA A 29 36.26 24.13 -17.58
N MET A 30 37.40 24.49 -17.01
CA MET A 30 38.26 23.49 -16.39
C MET A 30 37.49 22.99 -15.16
N PRO A 31 37.39 21.67 -14.93
CA PRO A 31 36.72 21.15 -13.73
C PRO A 31 37.39 21.74 -12.49
N PHE A 32 36.64 21.87 -11.40
CA PHE A 32 37.18 22.36 -10.14
C PHE A 32 38.46 21.59 -9.76
N ASP A 33 39.52 22.33 -9.45
CA ASP A 33 40.83 21.78 -9.06
C ASP A 33 41.22 22.41 -7.71
N PRO A 34 41.14 21.65 -6.60
CA PRO A 34 41.41 22.18 -5.27
C PRO A 34 42.87 22.58 -5.05
N THR A 35 43.78 22.24 -5.97
CA THR A 35 45.19 22.61 -5.87
C THR A 35 45.50 24.00 -6.46
N LYS A 36 44.48 24.66 -7.03
CA LYS A 36 44.62 25.99 -7.63
C LYS A 36 43.77 27.05 -6.89
N PRO A 37 44.22 28.33 -6.89
CA PRO A 37 45.52 28.80 -7.38
C PRO A 37 46.68 28.28 -6.52
N ALA A 38 47.85 28.06 -7.13
CA ALA A 38 49.02 27.60 -6.38
C ALA A 38 49.39 28.59 -5.27
N ASN A 39 49.85 28.08 -4.13
CA ASN A 39 50.24 28.92 -3.00
C ASN A 39 51.32 29.94 -3.43
N ASN A 40 51.16 31.21 -3.06
CA ASN A 40 52.01 32.34 -3.45
C ASN A 40 52.00 32.70 -4.95
N ALA A 41 51.06 32.18 -5.75
CA ALA A 41 50.89 32.63 -7.14
C ALA A 41 50.33 34.07 -7.19
N PRO A 42 50.65 34.86 -8.24
CA PRO A 42 49.99 36.13 -8.47
C PRO A 42 48.46 35.97 -8.53
N ASN A 43 47.71 36.85 -7.88
CA ASN A 43 46.26 36.83 -7.89
C ASN A 43 45.73 36.96 -9.34
N SER A 44 45.22 35.87 -9.90
CA SER A 44 44.64 35.85 -11.24
C SER A 44 43.12 35.74 -11.16
N SER A 45 42.43 36.82 -11.53
CA SER A 45 40.96 36.83 -11.61
C SER A 45 40.41 35.82 -12.62
N ALA A 46 41.21 35.42 -13.62
CA ALA A 46 40.82 34.38 -14.57
C ALA A 46 40.79 33.00 -13.90
N GLU A 47 41.82 32.66 -13.13
CA GLU A 47 41.90 31.38 -12.40
C GLU A 47 40.82 31.29 -11.31
N MET A 48 40.63 32.36 -10.53
CA MET A 48 39.59 32.38 -9.48
C MET A 48 38.18 32.23 -10.06
N ARG A 49 37.87 32.89 -11.19
CA ARG A 49 36.58 32.70 -11.88
C ARG A 49 36.43 31.28 -12.40
N ALA A 50 37.48 30.68 -12.96
CA ALA A 50 37.45 29.30 -13.42
C ALA A 50 37.16 28.32 -12.27
N GLN A 51 37.79 28.48 -11.10
CA GLN A 51 37.51 27.65 -9.92
C GLN A 51 36.06 27.82 -9.41
N LEU A 52 35.56 29.05 -9.33
CA LEU A 52 34.18 29.32 -8.92
C LEU A 52 33.16 28.75 -9.91
N HIS A 53 33.42 28.84 -11.21
CA HIS A 53 32.60 28.20 -12.24
C HIS A 53 32.64 26.67 -12.12
N GLY A 54 33.82 26.07 -11.94
CA GLY A 54 33.95 24.64 -11.73
C GLY A 54 33.22 24.13 -10.48
N LEU A 55 33.24 24.90 -9.39
CA LEU A 55 32.44 24.60 -8.19
C LEU A 55 30.95 24.72 -8.45
N LYS A 56 30.51 25.76 -9.16
CA LYS A 56 29.10 25.93 -9.55
C LYS A 56 28.61 24.78 -10.41
N ASP A 57 29.41 24.37 -11.39
CA ASP A 57 29.11 23.23 -12.25
C ASP A 57 29.01 21.93 -11.42
N LEU A 58 29.90 21.72 -10.45
CA LEU A 58 29.82 20.58 -9.54
C LEU A 58 28.55 20.62 -8.68
N ILE A 59 28.21 21.79 -8.13
CA ILE A 59 27.01 21.99 -7.30
C ILE A 59 25.74 21.75 -8.12
N ASP A 60 25.69 22.24 -9.36
CA ASP A 60 24.55 22.01 -10.27
C ASP A 60 24.44 20.55 -10.70
N ALA A 61 25.59 19.86 -10.80
CA ALA A 61 25.63 18.43 -11.08
C ALA A 61 25.24 17.56 -9.87
N ILE A 62 25.15 18.13 -8.65
CA ILE A 62 24.56 17.41 -7.52
C ILE A 62 23.10 17.14 -7.87
N GLN A 63 22.81 15.86 -8.10
CA GLN A 63 21.48 15.41 -8.42
C GLN A 63 20.58 15.67 -7.21
N THR A 64 19.73 16.69 -7.32
CA THR A 64 18.79 17.04 -6.25
C THR A 64 17.65 16.03 -6.29
N ILE A 65 17.51 15.26 -5.22
CA ILE A 65 16.35 14.41 -5.01
C ILE A 65 15.23 15.30 -4.45
N THR A 66 14.15 15.43 -5.20
CA THR A 66 13.02 16.31 -4.84
C THR A 66 11.77 15.54 -4.46
N ALA A 67 11.73 14.24 -4.76
CA ALA A 67 10.60 13.38 -4.46
C ALA A 67 11.03 11.93 -4.17
N ALA A 68 10.13 11.18 -3.56
CA ALA A 68 10.22 9.74 -3.40
C ALA A 68 8.87 9.12 -3.79
N GLN A 69 8.90 8.03 -4.53
CA GLN A 69 7.73 7.33 -5.04
C GLN A 69 7.87 5.82 -4.86
N VAL A 70 6.73 5.15 -4.65
CA VAL A 70 6.64 3.69 -4.64
C VAL A 70 6.09 3.25 -5.98
N ASP A 71 6.91 2.57 -6.76
CA ASP A 71 6.55 2.10 -8.11
C ASP A 71 5.65 0.87 -8.06
N GLY A 72 5.87 0.02 -7.06
CA GLY A 72 5.11 -1.21 -6.93
C GLY A 72 5.37 -1.96 -5.64
N VAL A 73 4.35 -2.73 -5.26
CA VAL A 73 4.43 -3.75 -4.22
C VAL A 73 3.98 -5.06 -4.86
N SER A 74 4.86 -6.05 -4.88
CA SER A 74 4.56 -7.40 -5.36
C SER A 74 4.54 -8.38 -4.19
N THR A 75 3.81 -9.47 -4.39
CA THR A 75 3.72 -10.55 -3.41
C THR A 75 4.56 -11.73 -3.88
N VAL A 76 5.46 -12.20 -3.01
CA VAL A 76 6.31 -13.40 -3.25
C VAL A 76 5.86 -14.57 -2.36
N GLU A 77 6.46 -15.75 -2.56
CA GLU A 77 6.10 -16.92 -1.76
C GLU A 77 6.44 -16.70 -0.26
N PRO A 78 5.76 -17.38 0.69
CA PRO A 78 5.93 -17.15 2.12
C PRO A 78 7.35 -17.41 2.62
N SER A 79 8.10 -18.26 1.91
CA SER A 79 9.46 -18.67 2.25
C SER A 79 10.53 -17.79 1.62
N ASP A 80 10.17 -16.92 0.67
CA ASP A 80 11.11 -15.97 0.07
C ASP A 80 11.34 -14.81 1.03
N PRO A 81 12.56 -14.24 1.12
CA PRO A 81 12.81 -13.06 1.92
C PRO A 81 12.14 -11.83 1.31
N ALA A 82 11.76 -10.88 2.16
CA ALA A 82 11.34 -9.56 1.70
C ALA A 82 12.52 -8.82 1.04
N VAL A 83 12.30 -8.23 -0.12
CA VAL A 83 13.32 -7.48 -0.86
C VAL A 83 12.80 -6.09 -1.20
N VAL A 84 13.68 -5.10 -1.09
CA VAL A 84 13.45 -3.73 -1.56
C VAL A 84 14.51 -3.38 -2.57
N THR A 85 14.09 -2.88 -3.73
CA THR A 85 15.00 -2.30 -4.72
C THR A 85 14.77 -0.80 -4.82
N LEU A 86 15.87 -0.07 -5.01
CA LEU A 86 15.89 1.38 -5.12
C LEU A 86 16.52 1.78 -6.45
N SER A 87 15.86 2.66 -7.19
CA SER A 87 16.42 3.33 -8.36
C SER A 87 16.22 4.83 -8.24
N VAL A 88 17.05 5.59 -8.96
CA VAL A 88 16.94 7.04 -9.06
C VAL A 88 16.65 7.38 -10.50
N ALA A 89 15.51 8.03 -10.76
CA ALA A 89 15.13 8.51 -12.07
C ALA A 89 14.55 9.92 -11.92
N ASP A 90 15.00 10.84 -12.78
CA ASP A 90 14.47 12.22 -12.86
C ASP A 90 14.41 12.97 -11.52
N GLY A 91 15.35 12.72 -10.61
CA GLY A 91 15.39 13.36 -9.28
C GLY A 91 14.34 12.81 -8.29
N THR A 92 13.75 11.66 -8.59
CA THR A 92 12.85 10.90 -7.71
C THR A 92 13.48 9.59 -7.30
N LEU A 93 13.36 9.24 -6.02
CA LEU A 93 13.69 7.90 -5.52
C LEU A 93 12.53 6.96 -5.79
N HIS A 94 12.77 5.89 -6.52
CA HIS A 94 11.79 4.89 -6.88
C HIS A 94 12.02 3.62 -6.06
N PHE A 95 11.04 3.25 -5.23
CA PHE A 95 11.07 2.04 -4.41
C PHE A 95 10.17 0.96 -5.03
N SER A 96 10.67 -0.26 -5.11
CA SER A 96 9.85 -1.44 -5.41
C SER A 96 10.02 -2.47 -4.30
N PHE A 97 8.90 -2.94 -3.76
CA PHE A 97 8.86 -3.91 -2.67
C PHE A 97 8.41 -5.27 -3.19
N ALA A 98 9.12 -6.32 -2.79
CA ALA A 98 8.69 -7.71 -2.93
C ALA A 98 8.45 -8.26 -1.51
N LEU A 99 7.19 -8.44 -1.14
CA LEU A 99 6.77 -8.83 0.20
C LEU A 99 6.25 -10.26 0.24
N PRO A 100 6.69 -11.11 1.19
CA PRO A 100 6.20 -12.49 1.30
C PRO A 100 4.71 -12.54 1.65
N ARG A 101 3.97 -13.44 1.02
CA ARG A 101 2.57 -13.70 1.41
C ARG A 101 2.50 -14.42 2.75
N GLY A 102 1.39 -14.24 3.46
CA GLY A 102 1.08 -15.03 4.64
C GLY A 102 0.91 -16.52 4.30
N THR A 103 1.14 -17.39 5.29
CA THR A 103 0.84 -18.82 5.15
C THR A 103 -0.65 -19.03 4.97
N SER A 104 -1.05 -20.00 4.13
CA SER A 104 -2.45 -20.41 4.02
C SER A 104 -3.00 -20.82 5.38
N GLY A 105 -4.26 -20.45 5.64
CA GLY A 105 -4.97 -20.95 6.83
C GLY A 105 -5.16 -22.47 6.76
N SER A 106 -5.40 -23.09 7.91
CA SER A 106 -5.82 -24.49 7.96
C SER A 106 -7.17 -24.67 7.28
N ASP A 107 -7.38 -25.78 6.58
CA ASP A 107 -8.69 -26.17 6.06
C ASP A 107 -9.73 -26.23 7.18
N GLY A 108 -10.99 -25.93 6.83
CA GLY A 108 -12.11 -26.13 7.74
C GLY A 108 -12.31 -27.62 8.07
N ILE A 109 -12.82 -27.92 9.26
CA ILE A 109 -13.20 -29.30 9.62
C ILE A 109 -14.26 -29.82 8.66
N ALA A 110 -14.14 -31.08 8.23
CA ALA A 110 -15.17 -31.73 7.42
C ALA A 110 -16.51 -31.78 8.19
N GLY A 111 -17.62 -31.55 7.50
CA GLY A 111 -18.96 -31.69 8.09
C GLY A 111 -19.19 -33.11 8.61
N SER A 112 -19.97 -33.26 9.68
CA SER A 112 -20.38 -34.58 10.17
C SER A 112 -21.15 -35.35 9.09
N ASN A 113 -20.90 -36.65 8.97
CA ASN A 113 -21.71 -37.52 8.11
C ASN A 113 -23.20 -37.40 8.49
N GLY A 114 -24.07 -37.37 7.49
CA GLY A 114 -25.51 -37.47 7.72
C GLY A 114 -25.85 -38.81 8.38
N SER A 115 -26.87 -38.82 9.24
CA SER A 115 -27.36 -40.06 9.86
C SER A 115 -27.85 -41.03 8.78
N ASP A 116 -27.47 -42.32 8.91
CA ASP A 116 -27.97 -43.39 8.04
C ASP A 116 -29.51 -43.44 8.07
N GLY A 117 -30.12 -43.66 6.91
CA GLY A 117 -31.57 -43.84 6.80
C GLY A 117 -32.02 -45.10 7.56
N ALA A 118 -33.19 -45.03 8.21
CA ALA A 118 -33.72 -46.13 9.00
C ALA A 118 -33.88 -47.44 8.17
N PRO A 119 -33.48 -48.61 8.71
CA PRO A 119 -33.70 -49.90 8.05
C PRO A 119 -35.21 -50.19 7.84
N GLY A 120 -35.56 -50.79 6.70
CA GLY A 120 -36.94 -51.19 6.40
C GLY A 120 -37.48 -52.29 7.34
N GLN A 121 -38.77 -52.24 7.68
CA GLN A 121 -39.37 -53.13 8.69
C GLN A 121 -39.60 -54.58 8.22
N PRO A 122 -39.29 -55.61 9.06
CA PRO A 122 -39.77 -57.00 8.93
C PRO A 122 -41.24 -57.21 9.41
N GLY A 123 -41.92 -58.25 8.90
CA GLY A 123 -43.37 -58.51 9.10
C GLY A 123 -43.81 -58.98 10.51
N PRO A 124 -45.13 -59.01 10.80
CA PRO A 124 -45.65 -58.77 12.16
C PRO A 124 -45.77 -60.01 13.08
N GLN A 125 -45.44 -59.83 14.37
CA GLN A 125 -45.82 -60.69 15.50
C GLN A 125 -46.17 -59.83 16.74
N GLY A 126 -47.37 -60.07 17.31
CA GLY A 126 -47.87 -59.68 18.65
C GLY A 126 -47.84 -58.20 19.06
N GLU A 127 -48.99 -57.56 19.26
CA GLU A 127 -49.11 -56.15 19.68
C GLU A 127 -48.55 -55.91 21.09
N GLN A 128 -47.28 -55.54 21.15
CA GLN A 128 -46.67 -54.82 22.26
C GLN A 128 -47.30 -53.42 22.33
N GLY A 129 -47.71 -52.98 23.53
CA GLY A 129 -48.35 -51.67 23.73
C GLY A 129 -47.54 -50.55 23.09
N PRO A 130 -48.19 -49.55 22.48
CA PRO A 130 -47.51 -48.55 21.67
C PRO A 130 -46.41 -47.89 22.52
N PRO A 131 -45.15 -47.89 22.04
CA PRO A 131 -44.12 -47.03 22.59
C PRO A 131 -44.66 -45.60 22.66
N GLY A 132 -44.52 -44.94 23.81
CA GLY A 132 -45.02 -43.58 24.00
C GLY A 132 -44.50 -42.66 22.90
N GLU A 133 -45.37 -41.76 22.39
CA GLU A 133 -45.01 -40.84 21.32
C GLU A 133 -43.73 -40.07 21.67
N SER A 134 -42.70 -40.25 20.85
CA SER A 134 -41.52 -39.38 20.87
C SER A 134 -42.00 -37.95 20.61
N GLY A 135 -41.77 -37.03 21.53
CA GLY A 135 -42.19 -35.64 21.41
C GLY A 135 -41.63 -35.01 20.13
N GLN A 136 -42.43 -35.00 19.06
CA GLN A 136 -42.03 -34.43 17.79
C GLN A 136 -42.00 -32.91 17.96
N VAL A 137 -40.82 -32.32 17.81
CA VAL A 137 -40.70 -30.86 17.69
C VAL A 137 -41.35 -30.48 16.37
N THR A 138 -42.52 -29.85 16.45
CA THR A 138 -43.24 -29.30 15.31
C THR A 138 -42.45 -28.16 14.68
N LEU A 139 -42.67 -27.89 13.39
CA LEU A 139 -42.08 -26.73 12.73
C LEU A 139 -42.42 -25.42 13.46
N GLN A 140 -43.61 -25.32 14.04
CA GLN A 140 -43.99 -24.17 14.86
C GLN A 140 -43.12 -24.03 16.11
N GLN A 141 -42.84 -25.12 16.83
CA GLN A 141 -41.95 -25.08 18.00
C GLN A 141 -40.51 -24.73 17.60
N LEU A 142 -40.08 -25.08 16.39
CA LEU A 142 -38.79 -24.68 15.85
C LEU A 142 -38.76 -23.20 15.47
N ASP A 143 -39.82 -22.70 14.82
CA ASP A 143 -39.97 -21.29 14.46
C ASP A 143 -40.05 -20.40 15.71
N ASP A 144 -40.75 -20.83 16.75
CA ASP A 144 -40.82 -20.13 18.04
C ASP A 144 -39.44 -20.11 18.74
N ALA A 145 -38.70 -21.24 18.69
CA ALA A 145 -37.36 -21.33 19.24
C ALA A 145 -36.35 -20.44 18.49
N ILE A 146 -36.42 -20.38 17.16
CA ILE A 146 -35.55 -19.55 16.32
C ILE A 146 -35.94 -18.07 16.45
N GLY A 147 -37.22 -17.74 16.37
CA GLY A 147 -37.72 -16.37 16.49
C GLY A 147 -37.46 -15.75 17.86
N GLY A 148 -37.42 -16.56 18.92
CA GLY A 148 -37.08 -16.13 20.28
C GLY A 148 -35.59 -15.94 20.54
N THR A 149 -34.71 -16.26 19.59
CA THR A 149 -33.25 -16.13 19.79
C THR A 149 -32.86 -14.67 20.03
N SER A 150 -33.34 -13.69 19.25
CA SER A 150 -33.02 -12.27 19.48
C SER A 150 -33.55 -11.75 20.82
N ALA A 151 -34.68 -12.29 21.30
CA ALA A 151 -35.28 -11.94 22.57
C ALA A 151 -34.41 -12.30 23.78
N ASN A 152 -33.39 -13.16 23.61
CA ASN A 152 -32.42 -13.41 24.67
C ASN A 152 -31.73 -12.12 25.11
N SER A 153 -31.29 -11.26 24.19
CA SER A 153 -30.48 -10.08 24.48
C SER A 153 -31.28 -8.78 24.64
N ASN A 154 -32.59 -8.79 24.36
CA ASN A 154 -33.45 -7.59 24.43
C ASN A 154 -33.50 -6.92 25.81
N ASN A 155 -33.23 -7.67 26.88
CA ASN A 155 -33.20 -7.13 28.25
C ASN A 155 -31.88 -6.41 28.58
N VAL A 156 -30.88 -6.51 27.71
CA VAL A 156 -29.61 -5.82 27.86
C VAL A 156 -29.73 -4.44 27.22
N ALA A 157 -29.74 -3.39 28.05
CA ALA A 157 -29.79 -2.02 27.54
C ALA A 157 -28.62 -1.71 26.57
N THR A 158 -28.78 -0.77 25.65
CA THR A 158 -27.68 -0.34 24.78
C THR A 158 -26.56 0.33 25.59
N LEU A 159 -25.30 0.09 25.22
CA LEU A 159 -24.14 0.74 25.85
C LEU A 159 -24.08 2.23 25.41
N GLY A 160 -24.75 3.10 26.16
CA GLY A 160 -24.93 4.53 25.86
C GLY A 160 -23.85 5.46 26.39
N MET A 161 -22.59 4.99 26.47
CA MET A 161 -21.47 5.77 27.00
C MET A 161 -20.51 6.23 25.90
N THR A 162 -19.88 7.38 26.11
CA THR A 162 -18.76 7.86 25.28
C THR A 162 -17.47 7.57 26.01
N VAL A 163 -16.48 6.99 25.33
CA VAL A 163 -15.17 6.67 25.91
C VAL A 163 -14.23 7.86 25.72
N SER A 164 -13.58 8.34 26.80
CA SER A 164 -12.56 9.40 26.72
C SER A 164 -11.21 8.92 26.21
N ASP A 165 -10.35 9.86 25.79
CA ASP A 165 -8.94 9.61 25.45
C ASP A 165 -8.00 10.40 26.39
N PRO A 166 -7.23 9.75 27.29
CA PRO A 166 -7.20 8.31 27.53
C PRO A 166 -8.47 7.81 28.26
N PRO A 167 -8.84 6.52 28.10
CA PRO A 167 -10.03 5.97 28.75
C PRO A 167 -9.83 5.92 30.27
N THR A 168 -10.86 6.33 31.00
CA THR A 168 -10.87 6.27 32.47
C THR A 168 -11.17 4.86 32.97
N GLN A 169 -10.76 4.55 34.20
CA GLN A 169 -11.05 3.26 34.83
C GLN A 169 -12.56 3.01 34.99
N SER A 170 -13.34 4.06 35.26
CA SER A 170 -14.80 3.94 35.41
C SER A 170 -15.45 3.51 34.10
N GLU A 171 -15.01 4.10 32.98
CA GLU A 171 -15.54 3.75 31.66
C GLU A 171 -15.21 2.29 31.30
N VAL A 172 -13.99 1.85 31.57
CA VAL A 172 -13.60 0.45 31.35
C VAL A 172 -14.40 -0.49 32.25
N GLN A 173 -14.69 -0.10 33.49
CA GLN A 173 -15.51 -0.89 34.41
C GLN A 173 -16.98 -0.95 33.96
N ASP A 174 -17.54 0.14 33.44
CA ASP A 174 -18.90 0.17 32.91
C ASP A 174 -19.07 -0.76 31.71
N ILE A 175 -18.06 -0.83 30.83
CA ILE A 175 -18.00 -1.80 29.74
C ILE A 175 -17.95 -3.23 30.28
N ALA A 176 -17.08 -3.51 31.25
CA ALA A 176 -16.96 -4.83 31.85
C ALA A 176 -18.28 -5.29 32.51
N ASN A 177 -18.93 -4.41 33.28
CA ASN A 177 -20.23 -4.68 33.88
C ASN A 177 -21.30 -4.98 32.82
N LYS A 178 -21.27 -4.25 31.70
CA LYS A 178 -22.23 -4.47 30.62
C LYS A 178 -22.00 -5.78 29.88
N LEU A 179 -20.75 -6.19 29.74
CA LEU A 179 -20.40 -7.50 29.21
C LEU A 179 -20.87 -8.63 30.13
N ASP A 180 -20.72 -8.48 31.45
CA ASP A 180 -21.22 -9.46 32.41
C ASP A 180 -22.75 -9.59 32.36
N GLU A 181 -23.47 -8.47 32.23
CA GLU A 181 -24.93 -8.47 32.04
C GLU A 181 -25.33 -9.24 30.77
N LEU A 182 -24.64 -9.00 29.66
CA LEU A 182 -24.89 -9.71 28.40
C LEU A 182 -24.59 -11.21 28.51
N ILE A 183 -23.46 -11.57 29.11
CA ILE A 183 -23.05 -12.97 29.30
C ILE A 183 -24.06 -13.72 30.17
N LEU A 184 -24.51 -13.10 31.26
CA LEU A 184 -25.47 -13.71 32.17
C LEU A 184 -26.81 -13.99 31.48
N VAL A 185 -27.23 -13.11 30.59
CA VAL A 185 -28.50 -13.21 29.86
C VAL A 185 -28.43 -14.20 28.68
N LEU A 186 -27.27 -14.33 28.02
CA LEU A 186 -27.08 -15.26 26.90
C LEU A 186 -26.79 -16.71 27.35
N ARG A 187 -26.24 -16.90 28.54
CA ARG A 187 -25.99 -18.23 29.12
C ARG A 187 -27.27 -18.80 29.73
N ARG A 188 -28.18 -19.25 28.87
CA ARG A 188 -29.33 -20.08 29.23
C ARG A 188 -28.91 -21.54 29.40
#